data_AF-A0AAD9F9S9-F1
#
_entry.id   AF-A0AAD9F9S9-F1
#
_cell.length_a   1.000
_cell.length_b   1.000
_cell.length_c   1.000
_cell.angle_alpha   90.00
_cell.angle_beta   90.00
_cell.angle_gamma   90.00
#
_symmetry.space_group_name_H-M   'P 1'
#
loop_
_entity.id
_entity.type
_entity.pdbx_description
1 polymer ?
#
loop_
_entity_poly.entity_id
_entity_poly.type
_entity_poly.pdbx_seq_one_letter_code
_entity_poly.pdbx_strand_id
1 'polypeptide(L)'
;MASVLSFYLSYLLLLSLSVCVLVCVCVWSSSWRGGFAWDGSALQFNWHPVLMVSGLLLLYGNGAVLYRVPLTWGQNKLPWKLLHAGLMLLALIFSIVGLCAVFDFHNKNKTPNLYSLHSWIGIAATALFALQPLLQEENE
;
A
#
# COMPACT_ATOMS: atom_id res chain seq x y z
N MET A 1 5.21 -7.85 -30.89
CA MET A 1 5.05 -9.07 -30.08
C MET A 1 6.09 -9.18 -28.96
N ALA A 2 7.39 -9.06 -29.26
CA ALA A 2 8.46 -9.13 -28.25
C ALA A 2 8.33 -8.08 -27.11
N SER A 3 7.93 -6.85 -27.42
CA SER A 3 7.73 -5.78 -26.43
C SER A 3 6.59 -6.06 -25.45
N VAL A 4 5.46 -6.57 -25.94
CA VAL A 4 4.30 -6.96 -25.12
C VAL A 4 4.63 -8.14 -24.23
N LEU A 5 5.34 -9.15 -24.76
CA LEU A 5 5.80 -10.29 -23.98
C LEU A 5 6.76 -9.85 -22.86
N SER A 6 7.74 -9.00 -23.18
CA SER A 6 8.67 -8.46 -22.20
C SER A 6 7.95 -7.69 -21.09
N PHE A 7 6.94 -6.87 -21.42
CA PHE A 7 6.11 -6.19 -20.44
C PHE A 7 5.42 -7.17 -19.48
N TYR A 8 4.75 -8.20 -20.01
CA TYR A 8 4.05 -9.18 -19.17
C TYR A 8 5.01 -9.98 -18.29
N LEU A 9 6.19 -10.34 -18.79
CA LEU A 9 7.22 -11.00 -17.99
C LEU A 9 7.71 -10.12 -16.85
N SER A 10 8.01 -8.85 -17.12
CA SER A 10 8.41 -7.89 -16.09
C SER A 10 7.29 -7.63 -15.07
N TYR A 11 6.05 -7.50 -15.53
CA TYR A 11 4.89 -7.32 -14.66
C TYR A 11 4.67 -8.54 -13.74
N LEU A 12 4.70 -9.76 -14.29
CA LEU A 12 4.55 -10.98 -13.50
C LEU A 12 5.70 -11.15 -12.49
N LEU A 13 6.92 -10.79 -12.87
CA LEU A 13 8.07 -10.80 -11.97
C LEU A 13 7.86 -9.83 -10.79
N LEU A 14 7.48 -8.57 -11.08
CA LEU A 14 7.24 -7.56 -10.05
C LEU A 14 6.05 -7.93 -9.16
N LEU A 15 4.97 -8.47 -9.73
CA LEU A 15 3.83 -8.97 -8.98
C LEU A 15 4.25 -10.10 -8.05
N SER A 16 4.98 -11.10 -8.55
CA SER A 16 5.47 -12.22 -7.75
C SER A 16 6.40 -11.75 -6.62
N LEU A 17 7.29 -10.80 -6.90
CA LEU A 17 8.17 -10.21 -5.90
C LEU A 17 7.38 -9.46 -4.82
N SER A 18 6.38 -8.67 -5.20
CA SER A 18 5.53 -7.94 -4.25
C SER A 18 4.72 -8.87 -3.33
N VAL A 19 4.19 -9.96 -3.89
CA VAL A 19 3.50 -11.01 -3.11
C VAL A 19 4.48 -11.72 -2.19
N CYS A 20 5.69 -12.03 -2.67
CA CYS A 20 6.75 -12.63 -1.86
C CYS A 20 7.12 -11.73 -0.67
N VAL A 21 7.32 -10.43 -0.89
CA VAL A 21 7.61 -9.46 0.19
C VAL A 21 6.46 -9.41 1.20
N LEU A 22 5.21 -9.40 0.74
CA LEU A 22 4.05 -9.43 1.63
C LEU A 22 4.03 -10.70 2.48
N VAL A 23 4.23 -11.87 1.87
CA VAL A 23 4.31 -13.15 2.59
C VAL A 23 5.45 -13.12 3.61
N CYS A 24 6.64 -12.67 3.22
CA CYS A 24 7.78 -12.54 4.13
C CYS A 24 7.45 -11.65 5.33
N VAL A 25 6.79 -10.51 5.14
CA VAL A 25 6.42 -9.59 6.23
C VAL A 25 5.32 -10.18 7.11
N CYS A 26 4.36 -10.91 6.53
CA CYS A 26 3.34 -11.65 7.28
C CYS A 26 3.96 -12.75 8.13
N VAL A 27 4.82 -13.61 7.56
CA VAL A 27 5.50 -14.70 8.27
C VAL A 27 6.46 -14.12 9.33
N TRP A 28 7.18 -13.05 9.01
CA TRP A 28 8.01 -12.33 9.98
C TRP A 28 7.19 -11.90 11.20
N SER A 29 6.05 -11.25 10.95
CA SER A 29 5.15 -10.77 11.99
C SER A 29 4.49 -11.90 12.79
N SER A 30 4.06 -12.98 12.13
CA SER A 30 3.39 -14.11 12.79
C SER A 30 4.35 -14.98 13.58
N SER A 31 5.49 -15.34 12.99
CA SER A 31 6.37 -16.39 13.51
C SER A 31 7.47 -15.84 14.41
N TRP A 32 7.95 -14.62 14.16
CA TRP A 32 9.03 -14.02 14.95
C TRP A 32 8.59 -12.85 15.83
N ARG A 33 7.48 -12.16 15.51
CA ARG A 33 6.98 -11.03 16.32
C ARG A 33 5.77 -11.36 17.19
N GLY A 34 5.40 -12.64 17.30
CA GLY A 34 4.36 -13.11 18.22
C GLY A 34 2.92 -12.98 17.71
N GLY A 35 2.71 -12.64 16.43
CA GLY A 35 1.36 -12.60 15.84
C GLY A 35 0.75 -11.21 15.77
N PHE A 36 -0.58 -11.16 15.83
CA PHE A 36 -1.37 -9.95 15.62
C PHE A 36 -2.44 -9.82 16.69
N ALA A 37 -2.64 -8.61 17.18
CA ALA A 37 -3.76 -8.23 18.03
C ALA A 37 -4.14 -6.77 17.75
N TRP A 38 -5.30 -6.33 18.23
CA TRP A 38 -5.70 -4.91 18.17
C TRP A 38 -6.00 -4.41 19.59
N ASP A 39 -4.97 -4.38 20.42
CA ASP A 39 -5.04 -4.11 21.86
C ASP A 39 -4.01 -3.06 22.35
N GLY A 40 -3.29 -2.41 21.45
CA GLY A 40 -2.23 -1.43 21.71
C GLY A 40 -0.90 -2.03 22.20
N SER A 41 -0.79 -3.36 22.24
CA SER A 41 0.47 -4.05 22.52
C SER A 41 1.41 -4.02 21.30
N ALA A 42 2.62 -4.58 21.45
CA ALA A 42 3.53 -4.79 20.34
C ALA A 42 2.92 -5.62 19.19
N LEU A 43 1.90 -6.44 19.47
CA LEU A 43 1.18 -7.21 18.45
C LEU A 43 0.29 -6.31 17.58
N GLN A 44 -0.23 -5.19 18.11
CA GLN A 44 -0.92 -4.19 17.30
C GLN A 44 0.03 -3.46 16.36
N PHE A 45 1.26 -3.17 16.81
CA PHE A 45 2.27 -2.59 15.93
C PHE A 45 2.58 -3.48 14.72
N ASN A 46 2.48 -4.80 14.84
CA ASN A 46 2.75 -5.71 13.71
C ASN A 46 1.80 -5.49 12.51
N TRP A 47 0.62 -4.91 12.72
CA TRP A 47 -0.26 -4.50 11.63
C TRP A 47 0.32 -3.37 10.78
N HIS A 48 1.12 -2.47 11.37
CA HIS A 48 1.70 -1.34 10.64
C HIS A 48 2.52 -1.78 9.42
N PRO A 49 3.60 -2.59 9.53
CA PRO A 49 4.38 -2.99 8.36
C PRO A 49 3.58 -3.84 7.37
N VAL A 50 2.68 -4.72 7.84
CA VAL A 50 1.85 -5.57 6.97
C VAL A 50 0.90 -4.72 6.12
N LEU A 51 0.19 -3.78 6.74
CA LEU A 51 -0.75 -2.91 6.05
C LEU A 51 -0.03 -1.91 5.14
N MET A 52 1.13 -1.39 5.54
CA MET A 52 1.94 -0.51 4.70
C MET A 52 2.44 -1.22 3.43
N VAL A 53 2.92 -2.47 3.54
CA VAL A 53 3.35 -3.27 2.39
C VAL A 53 2.15 -3.67 1.52
N SER A 54 1.04 -4.04 2.12
CA SER A 54 -0.18 -4.38 1.37
C SER A 54 -0.72 -3.17 0.61
N GLY A 55 -0.78 -2.00 1.24
CA GLY A 55 -1.33 -0.78 0.66
C GLY A 55 -0.39 -0.10 -0.32
N LEU A 56 0.74 0.41 0.17
CA LEU A 56 1.63 1.31 -0.58
C LEU A 56 2.59 0.58 -1.53
N LEU A 57 2.83 -0.72 -1.33
CA LEU A 57 3.70 -1.49 -2.21
C LEU A 57 2.89 -2.35 -3.18
N LEU A 58 2.01 -3.23 -2.69
CA LEU A 58 1.25 -4.14 -3.54
C LEU A 58 0.12 -3.41 -4.28
N LEU A 59 -0.86 -2.85 -3.58
CA LEU A 59 -2.06 -2.28 -4.20
C LEU A 59 -1.75 -1.02 -5.01
N TYR A 60 -1.03 -0.06 -4.41
CA TYR A 60 -0.60 1.15 -5.10
C TYR A 60 0.27 0.83 -6.31
N GLY A 61 1.25 -0.06 -6.18
CA GLY A 61 2.13 -0.45 -7.30
C GLY A 61 1.36 -1.01 -8.50
N ASN A 62 0.40 -1.90 -8.25
CA ASN A 62 -0.45 -2.46 -9.31
C ASN A 62 -1.39 -1.41 -9.91
N GLY A 63 -2.01 -0.57 -9.09
CA GLY A 63 -2.90 0.49 -9.58
C GLY A 63 -2.15 1.55 -10.41
N ALA A 64 -0.91 1.88 -10.05
CA ALA A 64 -0.08 2.85 -10.77
C ALA A 64 0.30 2.38 -12.19
N VAL A 65 0.50 1.07 -12.39
CA VAL A 65 0.84 0.49 -13.71
C VAL A 65 -0.37 -0.01 -14.49
N LEU A 66 -1.58 0.03 -13.93
CA LEU A 66 -2.79 -0.58 -14.49
C LEU A 66 -3.01 -0.19 -15.96
N TYR A 67 -2.95 1.10 -16.29
CA TYR A 67 -3.17 1.61 -17.65
C TYR A 67 -2.04 1.32 -18.63
N ARG A 68 -0.88 0.84 -18.14
CA ARG A 68 0.23 0.40 -18.99
C ARG A 68 0.05 -1.04 -19.46
N VAL A 69 -0.85 -1.80 -18.83
CA VAL A 69 -1.15 -3.17 -19.23
C VAL A 69 -1.84 -3.15 -20.60
N PRO A 70 -1.31 -3.85 -21.62
CA PRO A 70 -1.87 -3.81 -22.99
C PRO A 70 -3.36 -4.16 -23.09
N LEU A 71 -3.86 -4.99 -22.17
CA LEU A 71 -5.29 -5.31 -22.04
C LEU A 71 -6.19 -4.08 -21.86
N THR A 72 -5.66 -3.01 -21.26
CA THR A 72 -6.40 -1.78 -20.95
C THR A 72 -6.44 -0.77 -22.11
N TRP A 73 -5.79 -1.08 -23.24
CA TRP A 73 -5.70 -0.17 -24.39
C TRP A 73 -6.97 -0.12 -25.24
N GLY A 74 -7.97 -0.96 -24.95
CA GLY A 74 -9.28 -0.91 -25.61
C GLY A 74 -10.02 0.43 -25.46
N GLN A 75 -11.10 0.61 -26.22
CA GLN A 75 -11.87 1.86 -26.28
C GLN A 75 -12.63 2.17 -24.97
N ASN A 76 -13.17 1.16 -24.28
CA ASN A 76 -13.89 1.38 -23.03
C ASN A 76 -12.91 1.53 -21.85
N LYS A 77 -12.73 2.77 -21.37
CA LYS A 77 -11.84 3.10 -20.26
C LYS A 77 -12.51 3.07 -18.89
N LEU A 78 -13.84 3.05 -18.82
CA LEU A 78 -14.59 3.17 -17.56
C LEU A 78 -14.27 2.05 -16.55
N PRO A 79 -14.24 0.75 -16.94
CA PRO A 79 -13.89 -0.32 -16.01
C PRO A 79 -12.48 -0.16 -15.41
N TRP A 80 -11.53 0.29 -16.21
CA TRP A 80 -10.14 0.51 -15.79
C TRP A 80 -10.01 1.76 -14.89
N LYS A 81 -10.80 2.82 -15.13
CA LYS A 81 -10.97 3.96 -14.22
C LYS A 81 -11.49 3.53 -12.86
N LEU A 82 -12.55 2.73 -12.82
CA LEU A 82 -13.12 2.23 -11.57
C LEU A 82 -12.15 1.29 -10.84
N LEU A 83 -11.47 0.40 -11.56
CA LEU A 83 -10.48 -0.49 -10.95
C LEU A 83 -9.28 0.29 -10.39
N HIS A 84 -8.76 1.27 -11.12
CA HIS A 84 -7.68 2.14 -10.63
C HIS A 84 -8.12 2.86 -9.35
N ALA A 85 -9.28 3.52 -9.38
CA ALA A 85 -9.81 4.25 -8.24
C ALA A 85 -10.01 3.33 -7.03
N GLY A 86 -10.56 2.12 -7.24
CA GLY A 86 -10.74 1.12 -6.20
C GLY A 86 -9.42 0.65 -5.58
N LEU A 87 -8.39 0.39 -6.39
CA LEU A 87 -7.06 0.00 -5.91
C LEU A 87 -6.39 1.13 -5.11
N MET A 88 -6.49 2.38 -5.57
CA MET A 88 -5.95 3.54 -4.86
C MET A 88 -6.65 3.78 -3.53
N LEU A 89 -7.99 3.69 -3.52
CA LEU A 89 -8.78 3.84 -2.30
C LEU A 89 -8.45 2.76 -1.28
N LEU A 90 -8.34 1.49 -1.71
CA LEU A 90 -7.99 0.40 -0.80
C LEU A 90 -6.56 0.55 -0.25
N ALA A 91 -5.62 0.99 -1.08
CA ALA A 91 -4.28 1.32 -0.63
C ALA A 91 -4.29 2.41 0.45
N LEU A 92 -5.10 3.46 0.27
CA LEU A 92 -5.22 4.56 1.23
C LEU A 92 -5.84 4.08 2.55
N ILE A 93 -6.88 3.25 2.49
CA ILE A 93 -7.51 2.65 3.67
C ILE A 93 -6.46 1.85 4.46
N PHE A 94 -5.67 1.01 3.79
CA PHE A 94 -4.62 0.23 4.46
C PHE A 94 -3.55 1.13 5.08
N SER A 95 -3.13 2.20 4.41
CA SER A 95 -2.22 3.19 4.99
C SER A 95 -2.80 3.86 6.23
N ILE A 96 -4.05 4.31 6.20
CA ILE A 96 -4.70 4.95 7.35
C ILE A 96 -4.79 3.96 8.53
N VAL A 97 -5.26 2.74 8.30
CA VAL A 97 -5.38 1.71 9.35
C VAL A 97 -4.00 1.34 9.90
N GLY A 98 -2.98 1.22 9.05
CA GLY A 98 -1.61 0.97 9.49
C GLY A 98 -1.01 2.13 10.30
N LEU A 99 -1.39 3.38 10.01
CA LEU A 99 -1.04 4.54 10.85
C LEU A 99 -1.78 4.48 12.19
N CYS A 100 -3.09 4.23 12.21
CA CYS A 100 -3.86 4.05 13.45
C CYS A 100 -3.20 3.00 14.37
N ALA A 101 -2.75 1.88 13.80
CA ALA A 101 -2.06 0.82 14.55
C ALA A 101 -0.80 1.33 15.28
N VAL A 102 0.05 2.13 14.64
CA VAL A 102 1.28 2.66 15.26
C VAL A 102 0.98 3.80 16.24
N PHE A 103 0.03 4.69 15.93
CA PHE A 103 -0.36 5.78 16.84
C PHE A 103 -0.97 5.24 18.14
N ASP A 104 -1.87 4.26 18.05
CA ASP A 104 -2.47 3.61 19.22
C ASP A 104 -1.41 2.89 20.08
N PHE A 105 -0.51 2.15 19.42
CA PHE A 105 0.62 1.50 20.09
C PHE A 105 1.48 2.51 20.84
N HIS A 106 1.86 3.62 20.20
CA HIS A 106 2.68 4.64 20.84
C HIS A 106 1.96 5.33 22.00
N ASN A 107 0.69 5.69 21.82
CA ASN A 107 -0.13 6.35 22.83
C ASN A 107 -0.29 5.49 24.09
N LYS A 108 -0.48 4.17 23.91
CA LYS A 108 -0.60 3.21 25.02
C LYS A 108 0.73 3.02 25.75
N ASN A 109 1.85 2.98 25.03
CA ASN A 109 3.18 2.76 25.59
C ASN A 109 3.91 4.06 25.99
N LYS A 110 3.24 5.22 25.92
CA LYS A 110 3.79 6.54 26.27
C LYS A 110 5.05 6.92 25.48
N THR A 111 5.21 6.37 24.27
CA THR A 111 6.28 6.79 23.37
C THR A 111 5.82 8.03 22.58
N PRO A 112 6.65 9.06 22.40
CA PRO A 112 6.28 10.22 21.61
C PRO A 112 5.97 9.82 20.16
N ASN A 113 4.97 10.45 19.55
CA ASN A 113 4.68 10.29 18.14
C ASN A 113 5.53 11.25 17.29
N LEU A 114 5.70 10.91 16.01
CA LEU A 114 6.29 11.79 14.99
C LEU A 114 7.69 12.35 15.31
N TYR A 115 8.52 11.62 16.05
CA TYR A 115 9.89 12.06 16.39
C TYR A 115 10.96 11.57 15.40
N SER A 116 10.64 10.59 14.55
CA SER A 116 11.60 9.99 13.62
C SER A 116 11.43 10.52 12.20
N LEU A 117 12.53 10.58 11.44
CA LEU A 117 12.48 10.95 10.02
C LEU A 117 11.59 10.01 9.21
N HIS A 118 11.54 8.72 9.55
CA HIS A 118 10.61 7.76 8.96
C HIS A 118 9.16 8.21 9.12
N SER A 119 8.77 8.64 10.31
CA SER A 119 7.41 9.08 10.59
C SER A 119 7.02 10.37 9.87
N TRP A 120 7.97 11.29 9.67
CA TRP A 120 7.76 12.52 8.90
C TRP A 120 7.52 12.22 7.42
N ILE A 121 8.36 11.36 6.83
CA ILE A 121 8.19 10.95 5.43
C ILE A 121 6.90 10.14 5.27
N GLY A 122 6.60 9.24 6.20
CA GLY A 122 5.40 8.39 6.14
C GLY A 122 4.10 9.18 6.21
N ILE A 123 3.99 10.14 7.14
CA ILE A 123 2.78 10.98 7.24
C ILE A 123 2.65 11.92 6.05
N ALA A 124 3.75 12.50 5.56
CA ALA A 124 3.74 13.33 4.36
C ALA A 124 3.33 12.54 3.12
N ALA A 125 3.88 11.34 2.92
CA ALA A 125 3.51 10.46 1.82
C ALA A 125 2.03 10.06 1.87
N THR A 126 1.51 9.71 3.06
CA THR A 126 0.09 9.36 3.23
C THR A 126 -0.82 10.55 2.99
N ALA A 127 -0.45 11.75 3.45
CA ALA A 127 -1.20 12.97 3.21
C ALA A 127 -1.23 13.34 1.72
N LEU A 128 -0.08 13.29 1.03
CA LEU A 128 -0.02 13.51 -0.41
C LEU A 128 -0.84 12.47 -1.17
N PHE A 129 -0.81 11.20 -0.75
CA PHE A 129 -1.59 10.14 -1.37
C PHE A 129 -3.11 10.35 -1.18
N ALA A 130 -3.54 10.86 -0.03
CA ALA A 130 -4.94 11.22 0.22
C ALA A 130 -5.40 12.44 -0.60
N LEU A 131 -4.51 13.39 -0.86
CA LEU A 131 -4.78 14.59 -1.66
C LEU A 131 -4.74 14.33 -3.16
N GLN A 132 -4.04 13.28 -3.59
CA GLN A 132 -3.83 12.96 -5.01
C GLN A 132 -5.12 12.94 -5.85
N PRO A 133 -6.25 12.35 -5.40
CA PRO A 133 -7.50 12.36 -6.17
C PRO A 133 -8.07 13.76 -6.40
N LEU A 134 -7.99 14.66 -5.41
CA LEU A 134 -8.49 16.04 -5.52
C LEU A 134 -7.69 16.83 -6.56
N LEU A 135 -6.38 16.63 -6.59
CA LEU A 135 -5.50 17.26 -7.59
C LEU A 135 -5.73 16.74 -9.01
N GLN A 136 -6.30 15.54 -9.16
CA GLN A 136 -6.64 14.97 -10.46
C GLN A 136 -7.96 15.51 -11.00
N GLU A 137 -8.89 15.90 -10.13
CA GLU A 137 -10.21 16.44 -10.50
C GLU A 137 -10.13 17.88 -11.02
N GLU A 138 -9.16 18.69 -10.57
CA GLU A 138 -8.95 20.06 -11.10
C GLU A 138 -8.37 20.09 -12.54
N ASN A 139 -7.91 18.95 -13.06
CA ASN A 139 -7.23 18.86 -14.36
C ASN A 139 -8.02 18.11 -15.45
N GLU A 140 -9.23 17.60 -15.14
CA GLU A 140 -10.19 17.06 -16.12
C GLU A 140 -11.28 18.11 -16.44
#